data_AF-A0A524MR75-F1
#
_entry.id   AF-A0A524MR75-F1
#
_cell.length_a   1.000
_cell.length_b   1.000
_cell.length_c   1.000
_cell.angle_alpha   90.00
_cell.angle_beta   90.00
_cell.angle_gamma   90.00
#
_symmetry.space_group_name_H-M   'P 1'
#
loop_
_entity.id
_entity.type
_entity.pdbx_description
1 polymer ?
#
loop_
_entity_poly.entity_id
_entity_poly.type
_entity_poly.pdbx_seq_one_letter_code
_entity_poly.pdbx_strand_id
1 'polypeptide(L)'
;MSDNQPDRSRNIKAGTAGLAFGALGIVYGDIGTSPIYALRETFDSANLAVSTQNAYGVASTVFWALIIVISVKYLALVMRADNHGEGGILALT
;
A
#
# COMPACT_ATOMS: atom_id res chain seq x y z
N MET A 1 31.82 36.77 -23.65
CA MET A 1 31.61 35.82 -22.55
C MET A 1 30.17 35.33 -22.63
N SER A 2 29.93 34.12 -23.14
CA SER A 2 28.60 33.49 -23.13
C SER A 2 28.42 32.79 -21.79
N ASP A 3 27.43 33.23 -21.03
CA ASP A 3 27.13 32.77 -19.67
C ASP A 3 26.54 31.34 -19.72
N ASN A 4 27.31 30.38 -19.22
CA ASN A 4 26.90 29.00 -19.04
C ASN A 4 26.25 28.88 -17.66
N GLN A 5 24.97 29.24 -17.55
CA GLN A 5 24.19 29.01 -16.33
C GLN A 5 23.74 27.54 -16.30
N PRO A 6 24.29 26.69 -15.42
CA PRO A 6 23.88 25.30 -15.35
C PRO A 6 22.43 25.23 -14.87
N ASP A 7 21.63 24.54 -15.66
CA ASP A 7 20.25 24.15 -15.43
C ASP A 7 19.87 23.91 -13.95
N ARG A 8 19.31 24.95 -13.32
CA ARG A 8 18.76 24.88 -11.96
C ARG A 8 17.41 24.14 -11.90
N SER A 9 16.72 24.01 -13.04
CA SER A 9 15.37 23.45 -13.12
C SER A 9 15.34 21.91 -13.10
N ARG A 10 16.31 21.24 -13.75
CA ARG A 10 16.48 19.78 -13.73
C ARG A 10 16.81 19.29 -12.34
N ASN A 11 17.64 20.04 -11.60
CA ASN A 11 18.04 19.68 -10.24
C ASN A 11 16.86 19.71 -9.27
N ILE A 12 15.95 20.68 -9.39
CA ILE A 12 14.72 20.70 -8.56
C ILE A 12 13.79 19.55 -8.95
N LYS A 13 13.56 19.28 -10.25
CA LYS A 13 12.72 18.15 -10.68
C LYS A 13 13.29 16.79 -10.24
N ALA A 14 14.61 16.62 -10.32
CA ALA A 14 15.31 15.41 -9.85
C ALA A 14 15.19 15.25 -8.33
N GLY A 15 15.30 16.35 -7.57
CA GLY A 15 15.07 16.35 -6.12
C GLY A 15 13.61 16.01 -5.75
N THR A 16 12.63 16.59 -6.44
CA THR A 16 11.20 16.31 -6.21
C THR A 16 10.85 14.85 -6.50
N ALA A 17 11.41 14.26 -7.56
CA ALA A 17 11.20 12.84 -7.86
C ALA A 17 11.75 11.93 -6.74
N GLY A 18 12.97 12.21 -6.25
CA GLY A 18 13.56 11.48 -5.13
C GLY A 18 12.72 11.59 -3.85
N LEU A 19 12.21 12.78 -3.55
CA LEU A 19 11.31 13.00 -2.41
C LEU A 19 9.97 12.27 -2.57
N ALA A 20 9.41 12.22 -3.79
CA ALA A 20 8.19 11.47 -4.07
C ALA A 20 8.37 9.96 -3.85
N PHE A 21 9.49 9.38 -4.31
CA PHE A 21 9.80 7.97 -4.03
C PHE A 21 10.01 7.70 -2.53
N GLY A 22 10.66 8.62 -1.81
CA GLY A 22 10.79 8.53 -0.35
C GLY A 22 9.43 8.56 0.36
N ALA A 23 8.55 9.47 -0.03
CA ALA A 23 7.19 9.56 0.52
C ALA A 23 6.37 8.30 0.23
N LEU A 24 6.44 7.77 -1.00
CA LEU A 24 5.81 6.49 -1.35
C LEU A 24 6.35 5.34 -0.49
N GLY A 25 7.67 5.28 -0.29
CA GLY A 25 8.30 4.26 0.56
C GLY A 25 7.80 4.30 2.00
N ILE A 26 7.61 5.49 2.58
CA ILE A 26 7.05 5.65 3.92
C ILE A 26 5.60 5.17 3.99
N VAL A 27 4.76 5.56 3.01
CA VAL A 27 3.34 5.18 2.98
C VAL A 27 3.16 3.67 2.80
N TYR A 28 3.90 3.07 1.86
CA TYR A 28 3.87 1.62 1.68
C TYR A 28 4.46 0.86 2.88
N GLY A 29 5.44 1.46 3.56
CA GLY A 29 5.97 0.95 4.82
C GLY A 29 4.90 0.93 5.92
N ASP A 30 4.19 2.04 6.13
CA ASP A 30 3.15 2.18 7.14
C ASP A 30 2.01 1.15 6.95
N ILE A 31 1.58 0.94 5.70
CA ILE A 31 0.58 -0.09 5.35
C ILE A 31 1.03 -1.50 5.77
N GLY A 32 2.33 -1.80 5.67
CA GLY A 32 2.90 -3.11 5.97
C GLY A 32 3.30 -3.32 7.45
N THR A 33 3.34 -2.27 8.27
CA THR A 33 3.65 -2.43 9.70
C THR A 33 2.49 -3.08 10.46
N SER A 34 1.24 -2.71 10.17
CA SER A 34 0.10 -3.27 10.91
C SER A 34 -0.03 -4.80 10.81
N PRO A 35 0.17 -5.45 9.64
CA PRO A 35 0.09 -6.90 9.56
C PRO A 35 1.31 -7.58 10.20
N ILE A 36 2.51 -6.99 10.11
CA ILE A 36 3.71 -7.61 10.73
C ILE A 36 3.64 -7.56 12.26
N TYR A 37 3.07 -6.51 12.84
CA TYR A 37 2.79 -6.46 14.28
C TYR A 37 1.68 -7.43 14.66
N ALA A 38 0.61 -7.54 13.85
CA ALA A 38 -0.45 -8.52 14.10
C ALA A 38 0.06 -9.96 14.05
N LEU A 39 1.00 -10.27 13.15
CA LEU A 39 1.71 -11.56 13.10
C LEU A 39 2.50 -11.80 14.38
N ARG A 40 3.33 -10.83 14.80
CA ARG A 40 4.11 -10.94 16.04
C ARG A 40 3.20 -11.17 17.25
N GLU A 41 2.11 -10.42 17.33
CA GLU A 41 1.13 -10.51 18.42
C GLU A 41 0.40 -11.86 18.43
N THR A 42 0.12 -12.45 17.27
CA THR A 42 -0.54 -13.77 17.23
C THR A 42 0.35 -14.87 17.81
N PHE A 43 1.66 -14.80 17.62
CA PHE A 43 2.58 -15.77 18.24
C PHE A 43 2.84 -15.47 19.72
N ASP A 44 3.01 -14.21 20.09
CA ASP A 44 3.29 -13.81 21.48
C ASP A 44 2.05 -13.96 22.39
N SER A 45 0.87 -13.50 21.97
CA SER A 45 -0.35 -13.49 22.80
C SER A 45 -1.17 -14.77 22.76
N ALA A 46 -1.12 -15.54 21.66
CA ALA A 46 -1.81 -16.83 21.60
C ALA A 46 -0.95 -18.01 22.08
N ASN A 47 0.29 -17.75 22.53
CA ASN A 47 1.25 -18.75 23.00
C ASN A 47 1.44 -19.89 21.98
N LEU A 48 1.35 -19.54 20.69
CA LEU A 48 1.43 -20.49 19.60
C LEU A 48 2.87 -20.94 19.46
N ALA A 49 3.11 -22.26 19.55
CA ALA A 49 4.40 -22.81 19.19
C ALA A 49 4.74 -22.40 17.74
N VAL A 50 5.95 -21.88 17.54
CA VAL A 50 6.50 -21.56 16.22
C VAL A 50 6.81 -22.87 15.50
N SER A 51 5.75 -23.49 14.99
CA SER A 51 5.81 -24.66 14.13
C SER A 51 5.60 -24.23 12.68
N THR A 52 6.16 -24.98 11.73
CA THR A 52 5.99 -24.73 10.30
C THR A 52 4.51 -24.64 9.91
N GLN A 53 3.66 -25.47 10.52
CA GLN A 53 2.21 -25.47 10.27
C GLN A 53 1.55 -24.17 10.76
N ASN A 54 1.89 -23.70 11.95
CA ASN A 54 1.34 -22.46 12.50
C ASN A 54 1.84 -21.23 11.76
N ALA A 55 3.11 -21.22 11.34
CA ALA A 55 3.70 -20.16 10.53
C ALA A 55 2.94 -19.98 9.20
N TYR A 56 2.73 -21.07 8.45
CA TYR A 56 1.96 -21.01 7.20
C TYR A 56 0.48 -20.71 7.43
N GLY A 57 -0.12 -21.22 8.51
CA GLY A 57 -1.51 -20.93 8.85
C GLY A 57 -1.74 -19.44 9.11
N VAL A 58 -0.95 -18.85 10.00
CA VAL A 58 -1.06 -17.44 10.37
C VAL A 58 -0.69 -16.53 9.18
N ALA A 59 0.36 -16.86 8.43
CA ALA A 59 0.73 -16.11 7.22
C ALA A 59 -0.38 -16.13 6.16
N SER A 60 -1.01 -17.29 5.95
CA SER A 60 -2.16 -17.43 5.04
C SER A 60 -3.35 -16.61 5.51
N THR A 61 -3.67 -16.62 6.81
CA THR A 61 -4.76 -15.80 7.36
C THR A 61 -4.53 -14.31 7.13
N VAL A 62 -3.31 -13.82 7.39
CA VAL A 62 -2.97 -12.41 7.16
C VAL A 62 -3.01 -12.07 5.67
N PHE A 63 -2.51 -12.95 4.81
CA PHE A 63 -2.59 -12.79 3.36
C PHE A 63 -4.04 -12.66 2.87
N TRP A 64 -4.91 -13.59 3.25
CA TRP A 64 -6.32 -13.55 2.85
C TRP A 64 -7.07 -12.38 3.44
N ALA A 65 -6.79 -12.01 4.70
CA ALA A 65 -7.39 -10.83 5.32
C ALA A 65 -7.03 -9.54 4.56
N LEU A 66 -5.76 -9.38 4.15
CA LEU A 66 -5.32 -8.22 3.36
C LEU A 66 -6.01 -8.17 2.00
N ILE A 67 -6.09 -9.31 1.28
CA ILE A 67 -6.81 -9.39 0.01
C ILE A 67 -8.27 -8.97 0.19
N ILE A 68 -8.97 -9.51 1.19
CA ILE A 68 -10.37 -9.18 1.44
C ILE A 68 -10.54 -7.70 1.79
N VAL A 69 -9.73 -7.16 2.72
CA VAL A 69 -9.83 -5.75 3.14
C VAL A 69 -9.57 -4.82 1.97
N ILE A 70 -8.53 -5.08 1.17
CA ILE A 70 -8.22 -4.29 -0.02
C ILE A 70 -9.36 -4.44 -1.04
N SER A 71 -9.74 -5.66 -1.43
CA SER A 71 -10.81 -5.87 -2.39
C SER A 71 -12.10 -5.18 -1.97
N VAL A 72 -12.55 -5.31 -0.72
CA VAL A 72 -13.77 -4.66 -0.24
C VAL A 72 -13.62 -3.15 -0.19
N LYS A 73 -12.51 -2.60 0.30
CA LYS A 73 -12.31 -1.15 0.41
C LYS A 73 -12.19 -0.50 -0.97
N TYR A 74 -11.53 -1.16 -1.91
CA TYR A 74 -11.39 -0.71 -3.29
C TYR A 74 -12.70 -0.91 -4.07
N LEU A 75 -13.40 -2.05 -3.93
CA LEU A 75 -14.75 -2.21 -4.51
C LEU A 75 -15.71 -1.17 -3.96
N ALA A 76 -15.69 -0.91 -2.64
CA ALA A 76 -16.53 0.11 -2.04
C ALA A 76 -16.20 1.52 -2.55
N LEU A 77 -14.93 1.80 -2.86
CA LEU A 77 -14.53 3.06 -3.48
C LEU A 77 -14.98 3.15 -4.95
N VAL A 78 -14.85 2.06 -5.72
CA VAL A 78 -15.34 1.97 -7.11
C VAL A 78 -16.86 2.11 -7.15
N MET A 79 -17.58 1.41 -6.27
CA MET A 79 -19.03 1.51 -6.14
C MET A 79 -19.48 2.86 -5.53
N ARG A 80 -18.68 3.52 -4.68
CA ARG A 80 -18.97 4.91 -4.26
C ARG A 80 -18.66 5.94 -5.32
N ALA A 81 -17.80 5.60 -6.29
CA ALA A 81 -17.58 6.42 -7.47
C ALA A 81 -18.74 6.29 -8.47
N ASP A 82 -19.83 5.59 -8.11
CA ASP A 82 -21.12 5.71 -8.78
C ASP A 82 -21.58 7.17 -8.74
N ASN A 83 -21.41 7.79 -9.89
CA ASN A 83 -21.61 9.20 -10.12
C ASN A 83 -23.08 9.43 -10.44
N HIS A 84 -23.85 9.88 -9.44
CA HIS A 84 -25.14 10.55 -9.62
C HIS A 84 -26.09 9.94 -10.68
N GLY A 85 -26.21 8.62 -10.76
CA GLY A 85 -27.19 7.94 -11.64
C GLY A 85 -26.69 7.48 -13.01
N GLU A 86 -25.40 7.62 -13.33
CA GLU A 86 -24.78 7.00 -14.51
C GLU A 86 -23.69 6.04 -14.02
N GLY A 87 -23.91 4.73 -14.12
CA GLY A 87 -23.09 3.68 -13.49
C GLY A 87 -21.57 3.91 -13.56
N GLY A 88 -20.91 3.91 -12.41
CA GLY A 88 -19.51 4.30 -12.28
C GLY A 88 -18.57 3.35 -13.02
N ILE A 89 -17.73 3.91 -13.90
CA ILE A 89 -16.49 3.38 -14.54
C ILE A 89 -16.58 2.01 -15.26
N LEU A 90 -17.55 1.16 -14.94
CA LEU A 90 -17.81 -0.17 -15.47
C LEU A 90 -18.97 -0.18 -16.49
N ALA A 91 -19.61 0.96 -16.74
CA ALA A 91 -20.76 1.08 -17.63
C ALA A 91 -20.40 1.29 -19.12
N LEU A 92 -19.12 1.33 -19.50
CA LEU A 92 -18.71 1.50 -20.91
C LEU A 92 -17.81 0.36 -21.39
N THR A 93 -18.44 -0.76 -21.72
CA THR A 93 -18.03 -1.65 -22.81
C THR A 93 -19.25 -1.83 -23.71
#